data_AF-A0A7W1UGV1-F1
#
_entry.id   AF-A0A7W1UGV1-F1
#
_cell.length_a   1.000
_cell.length_b   1.000
_cell.length_c   1.000
_cell.angle_alpha   90.00
_cell.angle_beta   90.00
_cell.angle_gamma   90.00
#
_symmetry.space_group_name_H-M   'P 1'
#
loop_
_entity.id
_entity.type
_entity.pdbx_description
1 polymer ?
#
loop_
_entity_poly.entity_id
_entity_poly.type
_entity_poly.pdbx_seq_one_letter_code
_entity_poly.pdbx_strand_id
1 'polypeptide(L)'
;MGEDFHGKSPLCVDLDGTLIKTDLLWESLLALLKQSPLSIFQLPFWLLKGKAHFKHEIARRVTLDVTTLPYHQELIEFLASERLSGRELA
;
A
#
# COMPACT_ATOMS: atom_id res chain seq x y z
N MET A 1 6.73 -15.36 41.52
CA MET A 1 6.70 -16.22 40.32
C MET A 1 6.11 -15.39 39.20
N GLY A 2 6.96 -14.78 38.37
CA GLY A 2 6.52 -14.06 37.18
C GLY A 2 6.38 -15.07 36.07
N GLU A 3 5.15 -15.35 35.68
CA GLU A 3 4.86 -16.19 34.51
C GLU A 3 4.97 -15.26 33.29
N ASP A 4 6.03 -15.47 32.51
CA ASP A 4 6.35 -14.69 31.33
C ASP A 4 5.28 -14.84 30.24
N PHE A 5 4.43 -13.83 30.08
CA PHE A 5 3.64 -13.62 28.85
C PHE A 5 4.59 -13.22 27.70
N HIS A 6 5.41 -14.15 27.19
CA HIS A 6 6.12 -13.98 25.93
C HIS A 6 5.17 -14.27 24.75
N GLY A 7 4.06 -13.52 24.68
CA GLY A 7 3.32 -13.38 23.43
C GLY A 7 4.22 -12.65 22.44
N LYS A 8 4.54 -13.25 21.28
CA LYS A 8 5.37 -12.61 20.25
C LYS A 8 4.82 -11.19 19.98
N SER A 9 5.67 -10.17 20.05
CA SER A 9 5.28 -8.78 19.78
C SER A 9 4.61 -8.64 18.41
N PRO A 10 3.63 -7.73 18.24
CA PRO A 10 2.95 -7.53 16.96
C PRO A 10 3.93 -7.36 15.81
N LEU A 11 3.63 -7.97 14.68
CA LEU A 11 4.41 -7.82 13.46
C LEU A 11 3.79 -6.72 12.60
N CYS A 12 4.42 -5.54 12.60
CA CYS A 12 4.05 -4.44 11.71
C CYS A 12 4.58 -4.72 10.30
N VAL A 13 3.69 -4.70 9.31
CA VAL A 13 4.04 -4.95 7.91
C VAL A 13 3.73 -3.72 7.07
N ASP A 14 4.76 -3.19 6.40
CA ASP A 14 4.57 -2.09 5.46
C ASP A 14 3.86 -2.58 4.18
N LEU A 15 3.16 -1.67 3.51
CA LEU A 15 2.38 -1.99 2.32
C LEU A 15 3.23 -1.85 1.05
N ASP A 16 3.63 -0.63 0.74
CA ASP A 16 4.31 -0.27 -0.50
C ASP A 16 5.74 -0.83 -0.52
N GLY A 17 6.10 -1.55 -1.59
CA GLY A 17 7.42 -2.19 -1.71
C GLY A 17 7.72 -3.29 -0.69
N THR A 18 6.75 -3.67 0.17
CA THR A 18 6.88 -4.75 1.16
C THR A 18 5.81 -5.82 0.94
N LEU A 19 4.53 -5.52 1.20
CA LEU A 19 3.43 -6.44 0.92
C LEU A 19 3.10 -6.49 -0.57
N ILE A 20 3.06 -5.32 -1.22
CA ILE A 20 2.99 -5.20 -2.67
C ILE A 20 4.38 -4.91 -3.24
N LYS A 21 4.65 -5.41 -4.44
CA LYS A 21 5.93 -5.23 -5.16
C LYS A 21 6.10 -3.82 -5.71
N THR A 22 5.03 -3.05 -5.74
CA THR A 22 4.99 -1.71 -6.33
C THR A 22 4.59 -0.67 -5.30
N ASP A 23 4.43 0.57 -5.74
CA ASP A 23 4.02 1.71 -4.93
C ASP A 23 2.65 2.18 -5.43
N LEU A 24 1.69 2.29 -4.51
CA LEU A 24 0.31 2.64 -4.82
C LEU A 24 0.16 4.00 -5.50
N LEU A 25 1.06 4.96 -5.27
CA LEU A 25 1.05 6.24 -5.97
C LEU A 25 1.35 6.06 -7.45
N TRP A 26 2.33 5.21 -7.78
CA TRP A 26 2.67 4.92 -9.17
C TRP A 26 1.57 4.14 -9.87
N GLU A 27 1.00 3.12 -9.22
CA GLU A 27 -0.16 2.39 -9.74
C GLU A 27 -1.34 3.33 -9.99
N SER A 28 -1.64 4.21 -9.02
CA SER A 28 -2.74 5.18 -9.14
C SER A 28 -2.47 6.20 -10.24
N LEU A 29 -1.22 6.66 -10.39
CA LEU A 29 -0.84 7.62 -11.43
C LEU A 29 -0.96 7.00 -12.83
N LEU A 30 -0.47 5.77 -13.01
CA LEU A 30 -0.59 5.06 -14.29
C LEU A 30 -2.06 4.77 -14.63
N ALA A 31 -2.86 4.37 -13.64
CA ALA A 31 -4.29 4.19 -13.82
C ALA A 31 -5.01 5.51 -14.17
N LEU A 32 -4.63 6.63 -13.54
CA LEU A 32 -5.16 7.96 -13.90
C LEU A 32 -4.86 8.29 -15.35
N LEU A 33 -3.61 8.11 -15.79
CA LEU A 33 -3.18 8.41 -17.15
C LEU A 33 -3.83 7.47 -18.17
N LYS A 34 -4.11 6.21 -17.80
CA LYS A 34 -4.84 5.25 -18.64
C LYS A 34 -6.31 5.64 -18.82
N GLN A 35 -6.95 6.14 -17.76
CA GLN A 35 -8.37 6.57 -17.81
C GLN A 35 -8.54 7.96 -18.44
N SER A 36 -7.61 8.87 -18.17
CA SER A 36 -7.66 10.26 -18.64
C SER A 36 -6.25 10.80 -18.93
N PRO A 37 -5.73 10.59 -20.15
CA PRO A 37 -4.40 11.03 -20.55
C PRO A 37 -4.20 12.55 -20.41
N LEU A 38 -5.27 13.34 -20.59
CA LEU A 38 -5.25 14.80 -20.43
C LEU A 38 -4.94 15.24 -18.99
N SER A 39 -5.10 14.35 -18.00
CA SER A 39 -4.74 14.63 -16.61
C SER A 39 -3.24 14.91 -16.43
N ILE A 40 -2.37 14.52 -17.38
CA ILE A 40 -0.93 14.80 -17.34
C ILE A 40 -0.63 16.31 -17.22
N PHE A 41 -1.47 17.16 -17.82
CA PHE A 41 -1.31 18.62 -17.74
C PHE A 41 -1.73 19.18 -16.36
N GLN A 42 -2.55 18.45 -15.60
CA GLN A 42 -3.00 18.84 -14.27
C GLN A 42 -2.02 18.43 -13.17
N LEU A 43 -1.25 17.35 -13.38
CA LEU A 43 -0.23 16.85 -12.46
C LEU A 43 0.75 17.93 -11.94
N PRO A 44 1.41 18.74 -12.80
CA PRO A 44 2.32 19.78 -12.31
C PRO A 44 1.58 20.83 -11.47
N PHE A 45 0.35 21.19 -11.83
CA PHE A 45 -0.44 22.16 -11.07
C PHE A 45 -0.82 21.64 -9.68
N TRP A 46 -1.17 20.36 -9.56
CA TRP A 46 -1.41 19.75 -8.25
C TRP A 46 -0.15 19.64 -7.41
N LEU A 47 0.99 19.35 -8.04
CA LEU A 47 2.28 19.26 -7.35
C LEU A 47 2.73 20.63 -6.80
N LEU A 48 2.48 21.71 -7.53
CA LEU A 48 2.71 23.09 -7.06
C LEU A 48 1.90 23.44 -5.81
N LYS A 49 0.72 22.82 -5.64
CA LYS A 49 -0.10 22.93 -4.42
C LYS A 49 0.36 22.03 -3.28
N GLY A 50 1.44 21.26 -3.49
CA GLY A 50 2.08 20.40 -2.50
C GLY A 50 1.79 18.92 -2.70
N LYS A 51 2.70 18.09 -2.16
CA LYS A 51 2.66 16.62 -2.29
C LYS A 51 1.39 15.99 -1.73
N ALA A 52 0.88 16.51 -0.61
CA ALA A 52 -0.36 16.00 -0.02
C ALA A 52 -1.56 16.24 -0.94
N HIS A 53 -1.65 17.44 -1.53
CA HIS A 53 -2.71 17.77 -2.49
C HIS A 53 -2.61 16.92 -3.76
N PHE A 54 -1.39 16.72 -4.27
CA PHE A 54 -1.12 15.85 -5.40
C PHE A 54 -1.63 14.42 -5.18
N LYS A 55 -1.26 13.79 -4.04
CA LYS A 55 -1.73 12.45 -3.68
C LYS A 55 -3.25 12.40 -3.53
N HIS A 56 -3.84 13.41 -2.88
CA HIS A 56 -5.28 13.49 -2.68
C HIS A 56 -6.05 13.56 -4.01
N GLU A 57 -5.61 14.40 -4.96
CA GLU A 57 -6.29 14.56 -6.25
C GLU A 57 -6.20 13.31 -7.13
N ILE A 58 -5.09 12.54 -7.05
CA ILE A 58 -4.94 11.24 -7.71
C ILE A 58 -5.88 10.21 -7.08
N ALA A 59 -5.83 10.05 -5.75
CA ALA A 59 -6.66 9.08 -5.04
C ALA A 59 -8.17 9.35 -5.21
N ARG A 60 -8.56 10.63 -5.32
CA ARG A 60 -9.96 11.01 -5.55
C ARG A 60 -10.47 10.64 -6.95
N ARG A 61 -9.58 10.50 -7.95
CA ARG A 61 -9.93 10.26 -9.35
C ARG A 61 -9.77 8.82 -9.79
N VAL A 62 -9.03 8.02 -9.04
CA VAL A 62 -8.70 6.65 -9.40
C VAL A 62 -9.15 5.71 -8.30
N THR A 63 -9.89 4.69 -8.69
CA THR A 63 -10.10 3.51 -7.85
C THR A 63 -9.20 2.41 -8.40
N LEU A 64 -8.24 1.95 -7.60
CA LEU A 64 -7.39 0.82 -7.95
C LEU A 64 -8.11 -0.49 -7.67
N ASP A 65 -7.97 -1.45 -8.57
CA ASP A 65 -8.35 -2.83 -8.29
C ASP A 65 -7.25 -3.51 -7.47
N VAL A 66 -7.44 -3.50 -6.15
CA VAL A 66 -6.50 -4.09 -5.18
C VAL A 66 -6.27 -5.58 -5.41
N THR A 67 -7.17 -6.29 -6.09
CA THR A 67 -7.01 -7.73 -6.37
C THR A 67 -5.97 -8.02 -7.44
N THR A 68 -5.65 -7.02 -8.26
CA THR A 68 -4.69 -7.14 -9.38
C THR A 68 -3.29 -6.64 -9.03
N LEU A 69 -3.10 -6.11 -7.82
CA LEU A 69 -1.80 -5.59 -7.39
C LEU A 69 -0.77 -6.74 -7.30
N PRO A 70 0.50 -6.47 -7.63
CA PRO A 70 1.53 -7.50 -7.63
C PRO A 70 2.02 -7.78 -6.20
N TYR A 71 1.40 -8.72 -5.49
CA TYR A 71 1.79 -9.05 -4.12
C TYR A 71 3.08 -9.87 -4.01
N HIS A 72 3.79 -9.72 -2.88
CA HIS A 72 4.86 -10.62 -2.46
C HIS A 72 4.25 -11.89 -1.83
N GLN A 73 3.98 -12.89 -2.67
CA GLN A 73 3.30 -14.11 -2.23
C GLN A 73 4.02 -14.86 -1.11
N GLU A 74 5.36 -14.94 -1.16
CA GLU A 74 6.18 -15.54 -0.10
C GLU A 74 5.99 -14.83 1.25
N LEU A 75 5.88 -13.49 1.24
CA LEU A 75 5.61 -12.73 2.46
C LEU A 75 4.19 -13.01 2.97
N ILE A 76 3.21 -13.10 2.08
CA ILE A 76 1.83 -13.45 2.47
C ILE A 76 1.79 -14.82 3.15
N GLU A 77 2.49 -15.82 2.61
CA GLU A 77 2.57 -17.17 3.20
C GLU A 77 3.24 -17.14 4.57
N PHE A 78 4.33 -16.37 4.71
CA PHE A 78 4.98 -16.15 6.01
C PHE A 78 4.03 -15.50 7.03
N LEU A 79 3.35 -14.42 6.65
CA LEU A 79 2.39 -13.73 7.52
C LEU A 79 1.21 -14.62 7.92
N ALA A 80 0.71 -15.44 6.99
CA ALA A 80 -0.31 -16.44 7.29
C ALA A 80 0.17 -17.43 8.36
N SER A 81 1.42 -17.91 8.26
CA SER A 81 2.01 -18.81 9.25
C SER A 81 2.20 -18.14 10.63
N GLU A 82 2.64 -16.89 10.67
CA GLU A 82 2.81 -16.13 11.92
C GLU A 82 1.46 -15.88 12.59
N ARG A 83 0.42 -15.55 11.82
CA ARG A 83 -0.94 -15.39 12.32
C ARG A 83 -1.50 -16.71 12.89
N LEU A 84 -1.27 -17.83 12.19
CA LEU A 84 -1.65 -19.16 12.68
C LEU A 84 -0.89 -19.52 13.98
N SER A 85 0.33 -19.02 14.15
CA SER A 85 1.11 -19.18 15.39
C SER A 85 0.62 -18.31 16.55
N GLY A 86 -0.48 -17.57 16.38
CA GLY A 86 -1.08 -16.72 17.40
C GLY A 86 -0.46 -15.34 17.53
N ARG A 87 0.39 -14.92 16.57
CA ARG A 87 0.99 -13.59 16.56
C ARG A 87 0.03 -12.56 15.96
N GLU A 88 -0.04 -11.39 16.58
CA GLU A 88 -0.76 -10.24 16.04
C GLU A 88 -0.01 -9.65 14.84
N LEU A 89 -0.74 -9.31 13.77
CA LEU A 89 -0.24 -8.60 12.60
C LEU A 89 -0.84 -7.20 12.61
N ALA A 90 -0.01 -6.18 12.37
CA ALA A 90 -0.38 -4.77 12.38
C ALA A 90 0.00 -4.06 11.08
#